data_AF-A0A1E5JR12-F1
#
_entry.id   AF-A0A1E5JR12-F1
#
_cell.length_a   1.000
_cell.length_b   1.000
_cell.length_c   1.000
_cell.angle_alpha   90.00
_cell.angle_beta   90.00
_cell.angle_gamma   90.00
#
_symmetry.space_group_name_H-M   'P 1'
#
loop_
_entity.id
_entity.type
_entity.pdbx_description
1 polymer ?
#
loop_
_entity_poly.entity_id
_entity_poly.type
_entity_poly.pdbx_seq_one_letter_code
_entity_poly.pdbx_strand_id
1 'polypeptide(L)'
;MLSKLQAIKATMFTKLYFPNFFKSQYEISINEKLSSPDTLRWDRDKFKALLRLKMHVAKLTVSLSELKGATQSSRVDFFYQYLSLVMQNAISDRSFNPALYSNELNNRFLLLKDEVKEHKNINKFFSGCNIFSNSIIASAGALGLVLFGAAVCTGPFGMALVAVGMSILSALVLAIAAYSIYVDARFLGDKQLKEIEAGVKYLSNYYPEDARFTNELEEDTSLLCCM
;
A
#
# COMPACT_ATOMS: atom_id res chain seq x y z
N MET A 1 35.83 21.21 -1.34
CA MET A 1 35.72 20.30 -2.51
C MET A 1 34.76 19.11 -2.28
N LEU A 2 34.45 18.74 -1.02
CA LEU A 2 33.40 17.75 -0.70
C LEU A 2 31.95 18.26 -0.82
N SER A 3 31.70 19.57 -0.93
CA SER A 3 30.32 20.11 -1.05
C SER A 3 29.72 19.97 -2.46
N LYS A 4 30.53 19.63 -3.48
CA LYS A 4 30.06 19.43 -4.86
C LYS A 4 29.72 17.97 -5.17
N LEU A 5 30.04 17.02 -4.28
CA LEU A 5 29.74 15.60 -4.44
C LEU A 5 28.39 15.16 -3.86
N GLN A 6 27.75 15.99 -3.02
CA GLN A 6 26.34 15.79 -2.63
C GLN A 6 25.34 16.39 -3.64
N ALA A 7 25.80 17.28 -4.53
CA ALA A 7 24.99 17.91 -5.56
C ALA A 7 24.79 17.04 -6.83
N ILE A 8 25.39 15.84 -6.86
CA ILE A 8 25.26 14.88 -7.97
C ILE A 8 24.84 13.52 -7.41
N LYS A 9 23.81 13.49 -6.54
CA LYS A 9 22.95 12.32 -6.47
C LYS A 9 21.99 12.48 -7.64
N ALA A 10 22.46 12.02 -8.79
CA ALA A 10 21.86 12.19 -10.10
C ALA A 10 20.33 12.16 -10.02
N THR A 11 19.77 13.27 -10.49
CA THR A 11 18.38 13.59 -10.75
C THR A 11 17.75 12.52 -11.64
N MET A 12 17.47 11.35 -11.08
CA MET A 12 16.49 10.44 -11.67
C MET A 12 15.13 11.05 -11.37
N PHE A 13 14.63 11.85 -12.32
CA PHE A 13 13.27 12.40 -12.27
C PHE A 13 12.21 11.29 -12.19
N THR A 14 12.57 10.07 -12.60
CA THR A 14 11.73 8.88 -12.57
C THR A 14 12.03 8.03 -11.32
N LYS A 15 11.14 8.06 -10.34
CA LYS A 15 11.04 7.05 -9.28
C LYS A 15 10.08 5.96 -9.73
N LEU A 16 10.54 4.71 -9.66
CA LEU A 16 9.73 3.52 -9.89
C LEU A 16 9.40 2.90 -8.54
N TYR A 17 8.12 2.67 -8.31
CA TYR A 17 7.60 1.94 -7.17
C TYR A 17 7.28 0.52 -7.60
N PHE A 18 7.55 -0.44 -6.73
CA PHE A 18 7.22 -1.84 -6.98
C PHE A 18 6.02 -2.24 -6.11
N PRO A 19 5.04 -2.98 -6.66
CA PRO A 19 3.97 -3.54 -5.86
C PRO A 19 4.52 -4.50 -4.82
N ASN A 20 3.92 -4.52 -3.63
CA ASN A 20 4.13 -5.64 -2.71
C ASN A 20 3.31 -6.83 -3.20
N PHE A 21 4.00 -7.77 -3.85
CA PHE A 21 3.38 -9.00 -4.36
C PHE A 21 3.16 -10.05 -3.27
N PHE A 22 3.78 -9.88 -2.09
CA PHE A 22 3.72 -10.82 -0.99
C PHE A 22 2.83 -10.32 0.14
N LYS A 23 2.07 -11.23 0.73
CA LYS A 23 1.26 -10.97 1.92
C LYS A 23 2.16 -10.58 3.09
N SER A 24 1.71 -9.62 3.88
CA SER A 24 2.41 -9.26 5.12
C SER A 24 2.31 -10.40 6.14
N GLN A 25 3.27 -10.47 7.07
CA GLN A 25 3.24 -11.45 8.18
C GLN A 25 1.91 -11.36 8.97
N TYR A 26 1.35 -10.16 9.13
CA TYR A 26 0.07 -9.96 9.81
C TYR A 26 -1.12 -10.50 9.01
N GLU A 27 -1.12 -10.34 7.69
CA GLU A 27 -2.15 -10.95 6.85
C GLU A 27 -2.09 -12.48 6.93
N ILE A 28 -0.89 -13.06 7.01
CA ILE A 28 -0.70 -14.50 7.21
C ILE A 28 -1.27 -14.90 8.58
N SER A 29 -0.84 -14.26 9.67
CA SER A 29 -1.31 -14.58 11.02
C SER A 29 -2.82 -14.38 11.20
N ILE A 30 -3.42 -13.35 10.59
CA ILE A 30 -4.87 -13.16 10.63
C ILE A 30 -5.58 -14.23 9.78
N ASN A 31 -5.05 -14.62 8.63
CA ASN A 31 -5.65 -15.70 7.83
C ASN A 31 -5.59 -17.04 8.56
N GLU A 32 -4.49 -17.34 9.23
CA GLU A 32 -4.34 -18.53 10.07
C GLU A 32 -5.35 -18.50 11.23
N LYS A 33 -5.49 -17.35 11.91
CA LYS A 33 -6.47 -17.18 12.98
C LYS A 33 -7.91 -17.32 12.45
N LEU A 34 -8.25 -16.73 11.31
CA LEU A 34 -9.58 -16.83 10.68
C LEU A 34 -9.92 -18.26 10.25
N SER A 35 -8.91 -19.06 9.88
CA SER A 35 -9.09 -20.44 9.44
C SER A 35 -9.08 -21.45 10.60
N SER A 36 -8.82 -21.00 11.83
CA SER A 36 -8.75 -21.90 12.97
C SER A 36 -10.14 -22.42 13.36
N PRO A 37 -10.27 -23.70 13.78
CA PRO A 37 -11.55 -24.27 14.20
C PRO A 37 -12.22 -23.49 15.34
N ASP A 38 -11.41 -22.90 16.23
CA ASP A 38 -11.89 -22.08 17.34
C ASP A 38 -12.52 -20.78 16.86
N THR A 39 -11.90 -20.10 15.89
CA THR A 39 -12.39 -18.83 15.33
C THR A 39 -13.61 -19.03 14.44
N LEU A 40 -13.69 -20.15 13.72
CA LEU A 40 -14.87 -20.50 12.91
C LEU A 40 -16.12 -20.75 13.76
N ARG A 41 -15.96 -21.03 15.06
CA ARG A 41 -17.04 -21.18 16.03
C ARG A 41 -17.39 -19.89 16.78
N TRP A 42 -16.73 -18.78 16.47
CA TRP A 42 -17.04 -17.50 17.08
C TRP A 42 -18.40 -16.98 16.65
N ASP A 43 -18.93 -16.06 17.45
CA ASP A 43 -20.08 -15.26 17.06
C ASP A 43 -19.80 -14.50 15.75
N ARG A 44 -20.85 -14.32 14.94
CA ARG A 44 -20.77 -13.68 13.62
C ARG A 44 -20.17 -12.28 13.69
N ASP A 45 -20.49 -11.50 14.72
CA ASP A 45 -20.01 -10.13 14.85
C ASP A 45 -18.52 -10.09 15.25
N LYS A 46 -18.10 -11.01 16.11
CA LYS A 46 -16.70 -11.21 16.47
C LYS A 46 -15.85 -11.64 15.26
N PHE A 47 -16.39 -12.53 14.44
CA PHE A 47 -15.75 -12.95 13.18
C PHE A 47 -15.66 -11.80 12.17
N LYS A 48 -16.74 -11.02 12.00
CA LYS A 48 -16.75 -9.81 11.15
C LYS A 48 -15.73 -8.76 11.62
N ALA A 49 -15.59 -8.54 12.92
CA ALA A 49 -14.59 -7.61 13.46
C ALA A 49 -13.15 -8.03 13.12
N LEU A 50 -12.85 -9.35 13.16
CA LEU A 50 -11.54 -9.87 12.75
C LEU A 50 -11.31 -9.73 11.24
N LEU A 51 -12.35 -9.92 10.41
CA LEU A 51 -12.28 -9.66 8.97
C LEU A 51 -12.02 -8.18 8.66
N ARG A 52 -12.67 -7.27 9.38
CA ARG A 52 -12.41 -5.83 9.25
C ARG A 52 -11.00 -5.46 9.69
N LEU A 53 -10.52 -6.06 10.78
CA LEU A 53 -9.14 -5.90 11.21
C LEU A 53 -8.17 -6.31 10.10
N LYS A 54 -8.38 -7.47 9.45
CA LYS A 54 -7.60 -7.91 8.29
C LYS A 54 -7.58 -6.84 7.19
N MET A 55 -8.74 -6.31 6.82
CA MET A 55 -8.86 -5.31 5.77
C MET A 55 -8.11 -4.01 6.12
N HIS A 56 -8.27 -3.51 7.35
CA HIS A 56 -7.58 -2.30 7.80
C HIS A 56 -6.06 -2.51 7.90
N VAL A 57 -5.61 -3.67 8.38
CA VAL A 57 -4.18 -4.03 8.45
C VAL A 57 -3.57 -4.07 7.05
N ALA A 58 -4.23 -4.71 6.08
CA ALA A 58 -3.76 -4.75 4.70
C ALA A 58 -3.62 -3.33 4.10
N LYS A 59 -4.67 -2.49 4.24
CA LYS A 59 -4.65 -1.10 3.77
C LYS A 59 -3.55 -0.27 4.48
N LEU A 60 -3.37 -0.46 5.79
CA LEU A 60 -2.32 0.19 6.58
C LEU A 60 -0.92 -0.17 6.09
N THR A 61 -0.63 -1.47 5.94
CA THR A 61 0.70 -1.95 5.52
C THR A 61 1.06 -1.44 4.13
N VAL A 62 0.11 -1.50 3.18
CA VAL A 62 0.31 -0.98 1.83
C VAL A 62 0.56 0.54 1.87
N SER A 63 -0.32 1.30 2.53
CA SER A 63 -0.20 2.76 2.58
C SER A 63 1.09 3.21 3.28
N LEU A 64 1.55 2.53 4.32
CA LEU A 64 2.83 2.83 4.97
C LEU A 64 4.03 2.47 4.09
N SER A 65 3.99 1.34 3.38
CA SER A 65 5.04 0.96 2.46
C SER A 65 5.18 1.97 1.31
N GLU A 66 4.06 2.41 0.74
CA GLU A 66 4.05 3.43 -0.30
C GLU A 66 4.54 4.79 0.23
N LEU A 67 4.09 5.19 1.42
CA LEU A 67 4.50 6.43 2.08
C LEU A 67 6.01 6.44 2.41
N LYS A 68 6.56 5.29 2.84
CA LYS A 68 8.00 5.09 3.02
C LYS A 68 8.74 5.30 1.71
N GLY A 69 8.25 4.73 0.61
CA GLY A 69 8.83 4.94 -0.71
C GLY A 69 8.79 6.40 -1.15
N ALA A 70 7.70 7.12 -0.85
CA ALA A 70 7.51 8.51 -1.26
C ALA A 70 8.37 9.50 -0.45
N THR A 71 8.45 9.29 0.87
CA THR A 71 9.09 10.23 1.80
C THR A 71 10.51 9.85 2.21
N GLN A 72 10.85 8.55 2.19
CA GLN A 72 12.09 8.00 2.78
C GLN A 72 12.30 8.38 4.26
N SER A 73 11.21 8.70 4.97
CA SER A 73 11.25 9.15 6.36
C SER A 73 11.48 7.99 7.33
N SER A 74 12.40 8.18 8.27
CA SER A 74 12.64 7.25 9.38
C SER A 74 11.47 7.20 10.37
N ARG A 75 10.60 8.23 10.42
CA ARG A 75 9.39 8.18 11.24
C ARG A 75 8.34 7.23 10.71
N VAL A 76 8.33 6.95 9.40
CA VAL A 76 7.49 5.88 8.85
C VAL A 76 7.91 4.54 9.46
N ASP A 77 9.21 4.30 9.64
CA ASP A 77 9.73 3.08 10.26
C ASP A 77 9.40 3.00 11.75
N PHE A 78 9.58 4.10 12.51
CA PHE A 78 9.22 4.14 13.93
C PHE A 78 7.72 3.96 14.17
N PHE A 79 6.88 4.52 13.30
CA PHE A 79 5.44 4.29 13.36
C PHE A 79 5.10 2.84 13.02
N TYR A 80 5.71 2.30 11.95
CA TYR A 80 5.49 0.91 11.53
C TYR A 80 5.87 -0.10 12.62
N GLN A 81 7.00 0.09 13.32
CA GLN A 81 7.41 -0.77 14.43
C GLN A 81 6.40 -0.76 15.58
N TYR A 82 5.90 0.41 15.95
CA TYR A 82 4.91 0.50 17.03
C TYR A 82 3.56 -0.09 16.59
N LEU A 83 3.11 0.24 15.38
CA LEU A 83 1.88 -0.30 14.81
C LEU A 83 1.95 -1.84 14.72
N SER A 84 3.11 -2.37 14.34
CA SER A 84 3.40 -3.81 14.29
C SER A 84 3.20 -4.50 15.65
N LEU A 85 3.68 -3.88 16.72
CA LEU A 85 3.48 -4.36 18.09
C LEU A 85 1.99 -4.38 18.46
N VAL A 86 1.27 -3.28 18.20
CA VAL A 86 -0.16 -3.18 18.53
C VAL A 86 -0.98 -4.19 17.72
N MET A 87 -0.68 -4.35 16.43
CA MET A 87 -1.33 -5.36 15.58
C MET A 87 -1.09 -6.78 16.09
N GLN A 88 0.16 -7.12 16.44
CA GLN A 88 0.48 -8.45 16.94
C GLN A 88 -0.27 -8.76 18.25
N ASN A 89 -0.41 -7.77 19.13
CA ASN A 89 -1.19 -7.89 20.36
C ASN A 89 -2.68 -8.01 20.07
N ALA A 90 -3.23 -7.20 19.14
CA ALA A 90 -4.64 -7.29 18.74
C ALA A 90 -5.00 -8.65 18.10
N ILE A 91 -4.04 -9.29 17.43
CA ILE A 91 -4.21 -10.60 16.80
C ILE A 91 -4.00 -11.74 17.81
N SER A 92 -3.00 -11.65 18.69
CA SER A 92 -2.60 -12.79 19.53
C SER A 92 -3.30 -12.80 20.89
N ASP A 93 -3.57 -11.63 21.47
CA ASP A 93 -4.11 -11.50 22.82
C ASP A 93 -5.64 -11.48 22.82
N ARG A 94 -6.27 -12.38 23.58
CA ARG A 94 -7.73 -12.39 23.77
C ARG A 94 -8.20 -11.24 24.66
N SER A 95 -7.32 -10.71 25.51
CA SER A 95 -7.56 -9.61 26.44
C SER A 95 -7.07 -8.25 25.92
N PHE A 96 -6.83 -8.14 24.62
CA PHE A 96 -6.36 -6.90 24.00
C PHE A 96 -7.25 -5.71 24.38
N ASN A 97 -6.64 -4.70 25.02
CA ASN A 97 -7.29 -3.46 25.40
C ASN A 97 -6.72 -2.30 24.57
N PRO A 98 -7.45 -1.78 23.57
CA PRO A 98 -6.97 -0.72 22.70
C PRO A 98 -6.70 0.60 23.45
N ALA A 99 -7.35 0.82 24.62
CA ALA A 99 -7.15 2.04 25.41
C ALA A 99 -5.70 2.20 25.91
N LEU A 100 -4.97 1.09 26.10
CA LEU A 100 -3.57 1.10 26.52
C LEU A 100 -2.63 1.63 25.42
N TYR A 101 -3.02 1.48 24.16
CA TYR A 101 -2.18 1.81 23.00
C TYR A 101 -2.67 3.05 22.23
N SER A 102 -3.95 3.40 22.37
CA SER A 102 -4.62 4.45 21.58
C SER A 102 -3.90 5.81 21.65
N ASN A 103 -3.51 6.27 22.84
CA ASN A 103 -2.86 7.58 22.98
C ASN A 103 -1.51 7.64 22.27
N GLU A 104 -0.66 6.65 22.48
CA GLU A 104 0.67 6.64 21.86
C GLU A 104 0.56 6.38 20.35
N LEU A 105 -0.37 5.52 19.90
CA LEU A 105 -0.63 5.28 18.48
C LEU A 105 -1.08 6.57 17.78
N ASN A 106 -2.02 7.30 18.36
CA ASN A 106 -2.51 8.58 17.83
C ASN A 106 -1.40 9.64 17.83
N ASN A 107 -0.61 9.75 18.90
CA ASN A 107 0.48 10.71 18.98
C ASN A 107 1.57 10.43 17.92
N ARG A 108 1.96 9.15 17.76
CA ARG A 108 2.92 8.76 16.71
C ARG A 108 2.36 8.99 15.31
N PHE A 109 1.06 8.75 15.11
CA PHE A 109 0.40 9.07 13.84
C PHE A 109 0.36 10.58 13.55
N LEU A 110 0.09 11.42 14.55
CA LEU A 110 0.14 12.88 14.41
C LEU A 110 1.55 13.36 14.03
N LEU A 111 2.58 12.80 14.66
CA LEU A 111 3.99 13.09 14.32
C LEU A 111 4.34 12.67 12.89
N LEU A 112 3.83 11.53 12.43
CA LEU A 112 4.00 11.07 11.05
C LEU A 112 3.27 12.00 10.06
N LYS A 113 2.04 12.40 10.38
CA LYS A 113 1.21 13.28 9.55
C LYS A 113 1.87 14.64 9.33
N ASP A 114 2.47 15.20 10.37
CA ASP A 114 3.16 16.48 10.29
C ASP A 114 4.41 16.42 9.38
N GLU A 115 5.25 15.40 9.56
CA GLU A 115 6.45 15.21 8.73
C GLU A 115 6.11 14.92 7.26
N VAL A 116 5.08 14.12 7.00
CA VAL A 116 4.62 13.86 5.63
C VAL A 116 4.15 15.15 4.96
N LYS A 117 3.47 16.03 5.71
CA LYS A 117 3.01 17.32 5.19
C LYS A 117 4.18 18.24 4.84
N GLU A 118 5.22 18.26 5.65
CA GLU A 118 6.47 18.98 5.38
C GLU A 118 7.14 18.46 4.09
N HIS A 119 7.37 17.15 4.01
CA HIS A 119 7.94 16.52 2.81
C HIS A 119 7.11 16.76 1.56
N LYS A 120 5.78 16.69 1.67
CA LYS A 120 4.86 16.91 0.54
C LYS A 120 4.99 18.32 -0.01
N ASN A 121 5.10 19.34 0.84
CA ASN A 121 5.25 20.72 0.36
C ASN A 121 6.53 20.91 -0.46
N ILE A 122 7.61 20.23 -0.08
CA ILE A 122 8.88 20.27 -0.80
C ILE A 122 8.83 19.42 -2.09
N ASN A 123 8.15 18.26 -2.04
CA ASN A 123 8.22 17.24 -3.08
C ASN A 123 7.06 17.27 -4.10
N LYS A 124 6.04 18.12 -3.94
CA LYS A 124 4.90 18.22 -4.89
C LYS A 124 5.32 18.34 -6.34
N PHE A 125 6.29 19.21 -6.62
CA PHE A 125 6.81 19.42 -7.97
C PHE A 125 7.48 18.16 -8.52
N PHE A 126 8.31 17.51 -7.71
CA PHE A 126 9.01 16.28 -8.08
C PHE A 126 8.06 15.10 -8.30
N SER A 127 7.01 14.95 -7.48
CA SER A 127 5.96 13.96 -7.72
C SER A 127 5.20 14.22 -9.02
N GLY A 128 4.94 15.48 -9.37
CA GLY A 128 4.35 15.86 -10.67
C GLY A 128 5.25 15.47 -11.85
N CYS A 129 6.55 15.79 -11.77
CA CYS A 129 7.53 15.36 -12.77
C CYS A 129 7.62 13.82 -12.86
N ASN A 130 7.52 13.12 -11.74
CA ASN A 130 7.57 11.66 -11.72
C ASN A 130 6.35 11.03 -12.39
N ILE A 131 5.14 11.57 -12.13
CA ILE A 131 3.90 11.15 -12.82
C ILE A 131 4.05 11.36 -14.32
N PHE A 132 4.54 12.53 -14.74
CA PHE A 132 4.73 12.83 -16.16
C PHE A 132 5.71 11.85 -16.81
N SER A 133 6.87 11.62 -16.20
CA SER A 133 7.89 10.71 -16.72
C SER A 133 7.37 9.26 -16.78
N ASN A 134 6.73 8.77 -15.72
CA ASN A 134 6.13 7.44 -15.73
C ASN A 134 4.98 7.31 -16.73
N SER A 135 4.26 8.39 -17.05
CA SER A 135 3.23 8.38 -18.10
C SER A 135 3.84 8.14 -19.48
N ILE A 136 5.02 8.71 -19.75
CA ILE A 136 5.76 8.45 -20.99
C ILE A 136 6.20 6.97 -21.04
N ILE A 137 6.75 6.45 -19.93
CA ILE A 137 7.19 5.05 -19.84
C ILE A 137 6.01 4.09 -19.99
N ALA A 138 4.88 4.38 -19.33
CA ALA A 138 3.64 3.60 -19.46
C ALA A 138 3.15 3.61 -20.91
N SER A 139 3.12 4.77 -21.57
CA SER A 139 2.73 4.87 -22.97
C SER A 139 3.66 4.05 -23.88
N ALA A 140 4.97 4.11 -23.65
CA ALA A 140 5.94 3.30 -24.38
C ALA A 140 5.74 1.79 -24.15
N GLY A 141 5.47 1.37 -22.91
CA GLY A 141 5.13 -0.02 -22.57
C GLY A 141 3.84 -0.50 -23.24
N ALA A 142 2.81 0.34 -23.27
CA ALA A 142 1.55 0.04 -23.96
C ALA A 142 1.75 -0.10 -25.47
N LEU A 143 2.50 0.82 -26.10
CA LEU A 143 2.86 0.72 -27.51
C LEU A 143 3.69 -0.53 -27.81
N GLY A 144 4.66 -0.85 -26.95
CA GLY A 144 5.44 -2.08 -27.05
C GLY A 144 4.55 -3.33 -27.01
N LEU A 145 3.59 -3.40 -26.09
CA LEU A 145 2.65 -4.51 -25.98
C LEU A 145 1.81 -4.67 -27.26
N VAL A 146 1.32 -3.57 -27.84
CA VAL A 146 0.56 -3.60 -29.10
C VAL A 146 1.44 -4.05 -30.27
N LEU A 147 2.63 -3.45 -30.42
CA LEU A 147 3.52 -3.72 -31.55
C LEU A 147 4.09 -5.15 -31.51
N PHE A 148 4.57 -5.59 -30.34
CA PHE A 148 5.10 -6.94 -30.17
C PHE A 148 3.97 -7.98 -30.17
N GLY A 149 2.81 -7.68 -29.58
CA GLY A 149 1.63 -8.54 -29.68
C GLY A 149 1.19 -8.78 -31.12
N ALA A 150 1.16 -7.74 -31.95
CA ALA A 150 0.87 -7.87 -33.37
C ALA A 150 1.93 -8.69 -34.11
N ALA A 151 3.21 -8.52 -33.77
CA ALA A 151 4.32 -9.27 -34.37
C ALA A 151 4.30 -10.78 -34.05
N VAL A 152 3.71 -11.19 -32.91
CA VAL A 152 3.47 -12.61 -32.59
C VAL A 152 2.53 -13.25 -33.61
N CYS A 153 1.51 -12.52 -34.06
CA CYS A 153 0.51 -13.04 -34.99
C CYS A 153 0.95 -13.06 -36.46
N THR A 154 1.94 -12.25 -36.84
CA THR A 154 2.33 -12.05 -38.25
C THR A 154 3.74 -12.53 -38.59
N GLY A 155 4.57 -12.82 -37.60
CA GLY A 155 5.98 -13.17 -37.78
C GLY A 155 6.25 -14.67 -37.94
N PRO A 156 7.38 -15.05 -38.57
CA PRO A 156 7.88 -16.42 -38.56
C PRO A 156 8.20 -16.88 -37.13
N PHE A 157 8.11 -18.19 -36.86
CA PHE A 157 8.13 -18.76 -35.51
C PHE A 157 9.24 -18.24 -34.58
N GLY A 158 10.48 -18.12 -35.07
CA GLY A 158 11.60 -17.59 -34.28
C GLY A 158 11.42 -16.13 -33.87
N MET A 159 10.88 -15.28 -34.75
CA MET A 159 10.57 -13.88 -34.45
C MET A 159 9.33 -13.77 -33.56
N ALA A 160 8.36 -14.66 -33.71
CA ALA A 160 7.18 -14.72 -32.84
C ALA A 160 7.58 -15.00 -31.39
N LEU A 161 8.52 -15.93 -31.13
CA LEU A 161 9.02 -16.20 -29.78
C LEU A 161 9.73 -14.98 -29.15
N VAL A 162 10.56 -14.27 -29.93
CA VAL A 162 11.20 -13.03 -29.47
C VAL A 162 10.14 -11.96 -29.17
N ALA A 163 9.12 -11.83 -30.02
CA ALA A 163 8.02 -10.90 -29.83
C ALA A 163 7.19 -11.23 -28.57
N VAL A 164 6.95 -12.51 -28.25
CA VAL A 164 6.31 -12.91 -26.98
C VAL A 164 7.14 -12.42 -25.79
N GLY A 165 8.46 -12.65 -25.79
CA GLY A 165 9.34 -12.18 -24.72
C GLY A 165 9.29 -10.66 -24.54
N MET A 166 9.36 -9.92 -25.65
CA MET A 166 9.29 -8.45 -25.63
C MET A 166 7.91 -7.92 -25.21
N SER A 167 6.83 -8.62 -25.56
CA SER A 167 5.47 -8.30 -25.11
C SER A 167 5.33 -8.44 -23.59
N ILE A 168 5.89 -9.52 -23.01
CA ILE A 168 5.90 -9.73 -21.56
C ILE A 168 6.70 -8.63 -20.86
N LEU A 169 7.90 -8.31 -21.36
CA LEU A 169 8.72 -7.22 -20.81
C LEU A 169 7.98 -5.87 -20.90
N SER A 170 7.32 -5.59 -22.02
CA SER A 170 6.54 -4.36 -22.21
C SER A 170 5.36 -4.28 -21.23
N ALA A 171 4.68 -5.40 -20.98
CA ALA A 171 3.61 -5.50 -19.98
C ALA A 171 4.13 -5.21 -18.56
N LEU A 172 5.29 -5.75 -18.20
CA LEU A 172 5.91 -5.50 -16.89
C LEU A 172 6.30 -4.04 -16.71
N VAL A 173 6.92 -3.43 -17.73
CA VAL A 173 7.29 -2.00 -17.71
C VAL A 173 6.05 -1.12 -17.57
N LEU A 174 4.99 -1.42 -18.34
CA LEU A 174 3.71 -0.73 -18.23
C LEU A 174 3.13 -0.84 -16.81
N ALA A 175 3.11 -2.05 -16.24
CA ALA A 175 2.55 -2.28 -14.90
C ALA A 175 3.32 -1.51 -13.81
N ILE A 176 4.67 -1.52 -13.85
CA ILE A 176 5.51 -0.80 -12.88
C ILE A 176 5.32 0.71 -13.04
N ALA A 177 5.31 1.23 -14.26
CA ALA A 177 5.12 2.66 -14.51
C ALA A 177 3.73 3.14 -14.08
N ALA A 178 2.68 2.38 -14.41
CA ALA A 178 1.31 2.66 -13.99
C ALA A 178 1.16 2.63 -12.46
N TYR A 179 1.76 1.63 -11.80
CA TYR A 179 1.78 1.57 -10.34
C TYR A 179 2.52 2.76 -9.73
N SER A 180 3.60 3.23 -10.38
CA SER A 180 4.37 4.38 -9.92
C SER A 180 3.55 5.69 -10.00
N ILE A 181 2.81 5.88 -11.10
CA ILE A 181 1.84 6.98 -11.24
C ILE A 181 0.79 6.92 -10.13
N TYR A 182 0.25 5.73 -9.87
CA TYR A 182 -0.75 5.50 -8.83
C TYR A 182 -0.26 5.90 -7.45
N VAL A 183 0.96 5.49 -7.05
CA VAL A 183 1.54 5.82 -5.74
C VAL A 183 1.71 7.33 -5.57
N ASP A 184 2.27 8.03 -6.56
CA ASP A 184 2.44 9.49 -6.46
C ASP A 184 1.12 10.25 -6.49
N ALA A 185 0.14 9.80 -7.29
CA ALA A 185 -1.20 10.38 -7.29
C ALA A 185 -1.85 10.26 -5.89
N ARG A 186 -1.68 9.12 -5.23
CA ARG A 186 -2.16 8.91 -3.85
C ARG A 186 -1.43 9.76 -2.82
N PHE A 187 -0.13 9.93 -2.97
CA PHE A 187 0.68 10.80 -2.13
C PHE A 187 0.24 12.27 -2.27
N LEU A 188 0.01 12.74 -3.51
CA LEU A 188 -0.53 14.08 -3.78
C LEU A 188 -1.95 14.26 -3.24
N GLY A 189 -2.78 13.21 -3.26
CA GLY A 189 -4.16 13.22 -2.76
C GLY A 189 -4.36 12.95 -1.26
N ASP A 190 -3.28 12.79 -0.48
CA ASP A 190 -3.32 12.40 0.95
C ASP A 190 -4.07 11.09 1.23
N LYS A 191 -4.26 10.24 0.22
CA LYS A 191 -5.07 9.02 0.34
C LYS A 191 -4.42 8.02 1.31
N GLN A 192 -3.10 7.91 1.26
CA GLN A 192 -2.31 7.06 2.16
C GLN A 192 -2.48 7.48 3.62
N LEU A 193 -2.38 8.79 3.91
CA LEU A 193 -2.56 9.31 5.27
C LEU A 193 -3.99 9.06 5.79
N LYS A 194 -5.01 9.24 4.93
CA LYS A 194 -6.41 8.96 5.30
C LYS A 194 -6.66 7.48 5.60
N GLU A 195 -6.06 6.58 4.83
CA GLU A 195 -6.16 5.14 5.07
C GLU A 195 -5.43 4.73 6.36
N ILE A 196 -4.29 5.36 6.65
CA ILE A 196 -3.59 5.16 7.92
C ILE A 196 -4.43 5.70 9.09
N GLU A 197 -5.02 6.88 8.95
CA GLU A 197 -5.91 7.48 9.95
C GLU A 197 -7.12 6.58 10.25
N ALA A 198 -7.77 6.06 9.21
CA ALA A 198 -8.89 5.13 9.35
C ALA A 198 -8.47 3.83 10.05
N GLY A 199 -7.31 3.27 9.68
CA GLY A 199 -6.77 2.07 10.32
C GLY A 199 -6.37 2.28 11.78
N VAL A 200 -5.74 3.42 12.11
CA VAL A 200 -5.43 3.81 13.49
C VAL A 200 -6.70 4.00 14.29
N LYS A 201 -7.70 4.71 13.75
CA LYS A 201 -8.99 4.91 14.42
C LYS A 201 -9.70 3.58 14.67
N TYR A 202 -9.65 2.64 13.72
CA TYR A 202 -10.20 1.31 13.89
C TYR A 202 -9.47 0.56 15.01
N LEU A 203 -8.13 0.51 14.97
CA LEU A 203 -7.32 -0.21 15.95
C LEU A 203 -7.45 0.37 17.37
N SER A 204 -7.52 1.71 17.49
CA SER A 204 -7.73 2.43 18.75
C SER A 204 -9.10 2.19 19.39
N ASN A 205 -10.05 1.61 18.66
CA ASN A 205 -11.36 1.25 19.19
C ASN A 205 -11.66 -0.26 19.02
N TYR A 206 -10.68 -1.07 18.61
CA TYR A 206 -10.88 -2.49 18.35
C TYR A 206 -10.87 -3.28 19.66
N TYR A 207 -12.05 -3.77 20.04
CA TYR A 207 -12.21 -4.70 21.16
C TYR A 207 -12.54 -6.09 20.63
N PRO A 208 -11.71 -7.12 20.90
CA PRO A 208 -11.92 -8.47 20.37
C PRO A 208 -13.22 -9.13 20.82
N GLU A 209 -13.86 -8.63 21.87
CA GLU A 209 -15.08 -9.19 22.45
C GLU A 209 -16.33 -8.32 22.22
N ASP A 210 -16.20 -7.17 21.55
CA ASP A 210 -17.25 -6.17 21.51
C ASP A 210 -17.90 -6.07 20.11
N ALA A 211 -19.19 -6.39 20.04
CA ALA A 211 -19.99 -6.44 18.82
C ALA A 211 -20.37 -5.05 18.25
N ARG A 212 -19.78 -3.95 18.76
CA ARG A 212 -20.17 -2.56 18.45
C ARG A 212 -19.80 -2.07 17.04
N PHE A 213 -19.16 -2.88 16.22
CA PHE A 213 -18.76 -2.53 14.84
C PHE A 213 -19.54 -3.32 13.79
N THR A 214 -20.87 -3.26 13.80
CA THR A 214 -21.71 -4.00 12.83
C THR A 214 -22.09 -3.21 11.59
N ASN A 215 -22.06 -1.87 11.59
CA ASN A 215 -22.78 -1.09 10.55
C ASN A 215 -22.02 -0.71 9.26
N GLU A 216 -20.69 -0.84 9.17
CA GLU A 216 -19.94 -0.28 8.02
C GLU A 216 -19.61 -1.27 6.88
N LEU A 217 -19.93 -2.56 7.00
CA LEU A 217 -19.57 -3.55 5.95
C LEU A 217 -20.55 -3.55 4.76
N GLU A 218 -21.78 -3.07 4.93
CA GLU A 218 -22.79 -3.12 3.85
C GLU A 218 -22.55 -2.05 2.77
N GLU A 219 -21.90 -0.93 3.10
CA GLU A 219 -21.64 0.15 2.14
C GLU A 219 -20.49 -0.18 1.17
N ASP A 220 -19.38 -0.78 1.63
CA ASP A 220 -18.16 -0.93 0.81
C ASP A 220 -18.29 -2.06 -0.24
N THR A 221 -19.16 -3.06 -0.02
CA THR A 221 -19.49 -4.08 -1.02
C THR A 221 -20.40 -3.56 -2.15
N SER A 222 -21.13 -2.47 -1.93
CA SER A 222 -22.00 -1.89 -2.98
C SER A 222 -21.20 -1.13 -4.06
N LEU A 223 -20.03 -0.60 -3.71
CA LEU A 223 -19.14 0.10 -4.63
C LEU A 223 -18.26 -0.83 -5.48
N LEU A 224 -18.12 -2.11 -5.09
CA LEU A 224 -17.37 -3.12 -5.83
C LEU A 224 -18.18 -3.82 -6.94
N CYS A 225 -19.48 -3.52 -7.08
CA CYS A 225 -20.30 -3.98 -8.21
C CYS A 225 -20.34 -2.99 -9.40
N CYS A 226 -19.63 -1.87 -9.31
CA CYS A 226 -19.56 -0.87 -10.38
C CYS A 226 -18.10 -0.54 -10.73
N MET A 227 -17.32 -1.54 -11.14
CA MET A 227 -16.12 -1.38 -11.96
C MET A 227 -15.95 -2.55 -12.91
#